data_AF-A0A7K5UVI8-F1
#
_entry.id   AF-A0A7K5UVI8-F1
#
_cell.length_a   1.000
_cell.length_b   1.000
_cell.length_c   1.000
_cell.angle_alpha   90.00
_cell.angle_beta   90.00
_cell.angle_gamma   90.00
#
_symmetry.space_group_name_H-M   'P 1'
#
loop_
_entity.id
_entity.type
_entity.pdbx_description
1 polymer ?
#
loop_
_entity_poly.entity_id
_entity_poly.type
_entity_poly.pdbx_seq_one_letter_code
_entity_poly.pdbx_strand_id
1 'polypeptide(L)'
;AYGCGQPAVPPQLGSRVVGGEDAVAHSWPWQVSLEYGRSGYWSPTCGGTLIAPQWVLTAAHCISPFMDYRVVLGKQDLWKDDEPGSVTVSVEKMIVHENFD
;
A
#
# COMPACT_ATOMS: atom_id res chain seq x y z
N ALA A 1 -5.60 -9.67 20.90
CA ALA A 1 -4.51 -9.44 19.94
C ALA A 1 -5.13 -9.43 18.54
N TYR A 2 -4.96 -8.35 17.78
CA TYR A 2 -5.29 -8.36 16.35
C TYR A 2 -4.17 -9.13 15.66
N GLY A 3 -4.44 -10.35 15.19
CA GLY A 3 -3.46 -11.17 14.47
C GLY A 3 -3.12 -10.58 13.09
N CYS A 4 -2.27 -11.26 12.32
CA CYS A 4 -2.00 -10.91 10.92
C CYS A 4 -2.89 -11.72 9.96
N GLY A 5 -3.09 -11.21 8.73
CA GLY A 5 -3.82 -11.93 7.67
C GLY A 5 -5.33 -12.12 7.90
N GLN A 6 -5.90 -11.49 8.93
CA GLN A 6 -7.32 -11.56 9.25
C GLN A 6 -7.94 -10.17 9.24
N PRO A 7 -8.73 -9.80 8.20
CA PRO A 7 -9.33 -8.49 8.13
C PRO A 7 -10.56 -8.39 9.04
N ALA A 8 -10.78 -7.21 9.62
CA ALA A 8 -12.00 -6.94 10.40
C ALA A 8 -13.26 -6.88 9.51
N VAL A 9 -13.09 -6.45 8.27
CA VAL A 9 -14.13 -6.47 7.23
C VAL A 9 -13.84 -7.64 6.30
N PRO A 10 -14.72 -8.65 6.19
CA PRO A 10 -14.46 -9.78 5.31
C PRO A 10 -14.51 -9.35 3.83
N PRO A 11 -13.57 -9.82 2.98
CA PRO A 11 -13.63 -9.58 1.54
C PRO A 11 -14.78 -10.36 0.91
N GLN A 12 -15.32 -9.82 -0.18
CA GLN A 12 -16.17 -10.60 -1.08
C GLN A 12 -15.27 -11.47 -1.95
N LEU A 13 -15.40 -12.78 -1.80
CA LEU A 13 -14.57 -13.75 -2.52
C LEU A 13 -15.38 -14.33 -3.68
N GLY A 14 -15.04 -13.91 -4.90
CA GLY A 14 -15.49 -14.56 -6.14
C GLY A 14 -14.62 -15.78 -6.49
N SER A 15 -15.15 -16.67 -7.34
CA SER A 15 -14.39 -17.86 -7.79
C SER A 15 -13.24 -17.52 -8.75
N ARG A 16 -13.31 -16.36 -9.43
CA ARG A 16 -12.30 -15.90 -10.38
C ARG A 16 -12.38 -14.38 -10.54
N VAL A 17 -11.24 -13.71 -10.52
CA VAL A 17 -11.14 -12.29 -10.91
C VAL A 17 -11.18 -12.22 -12.44
N VAL A 18 -12.33 -11.89 -13.02
CA VAL A 18 -12.51 -11.60 -14.46
C VAL A 18 -13.08 -10.20 -14.58
N GLY A 19 -12.33 -9.27 -15.17
CA GLY A 19 -12.71 -7.85 -15.19
C GLY A 19 -12.58 -7.14 -13.84
N GLY A 20 -12.50 -7.90 -12.74
CA GLY A 20 -12.39 -7.37 -11.38
C GLY A 20 -13.69 -6.73 -10.91
N GLU A 21 -13.70 -6.38 -9.63
CA GLU A 21 -14.72 -5.55 -9.00
C GLU A 21 -14.04 -4.68 -7.96
N ASP A 22 -14.67 -3.57 -7.60
CA ASP A 22 -14.17 -2.73 -6.53
C ASP A 22 -14.16 -3.54 -5.22
N ALA A 23 -13.02 -3.53 -4.53
CA ALA A 23 -12.90 -4.22 -3.26
C ALA A 23 -13.80 -3.56 -2.20
N VAL A 24 -14.35 -4.37 -1.30
CA VAL A 24 -15.04 -3.84 -0.11
C VAL A 24 -14.07 -2.99 0.71
N ALA A 25 -14.50 -1.79 1.10
CA ALA A 25 -13.73 -0.88 1.94
C ALA A 25 -13.04 -1.60 3.11
N HIS A 26 -11.72 -1.42 3.22
CA HIS A 26 -10.90 -1.98 4.30
C HIS A 26 -10.86 -3.52 4.41
N SER A 27 -11.36 -4.27 3.41
CA SER A 27 -11.35 -5.74 3.42
C SER A 27 -9.97 -6.37 3.18
N TRP A 28 -9.04 -5.57 2.67
CA TRP A 28 -7.62 -5.91 2.51
C TRP A 28 -6.74 -4.88 3.26
N PRO A 29 -6.76 -4.87 4.60
CA PRO A 29 -6.22 -3.77 5.41
C PRO A 29 -4.69 -3.64 5.33
N TRP A 30 -4.00 -4.66 4.80
CA TRP A 30 -2.56 -4.62 4.54
C TRP A 30 -2.19 -4.00 3.20
N GLN A 31 -3.16 -3.70 2.32
CA GLN A 31 -2.89 -3.07 1.02
C GLN A 31 -2.34 -1.65 1.24
N VAL A 32 -1.20 -1.39 0.58
CA VAL A 32 -0.52 -0.09 0.61
C VAL A 32 -0.58 0.56 -0.76
N SER A 33 -0.80 1.87 -0.79
CA SER A 33 -0.39 2.74 -1.91
C SER A 33 1.00 3.28 -1.60
N LEU A 34 1.98 2.92 -2.44
CA LEU A 34 3.30 3.53 -2.43
C LEU A 34 3.28 4.74 -3.37
N GLU A 35 3.61 5.90 -2.84
CA GLU A 35 3.57 7.16 -3.57
C GLU A 35 4.96 7.80 -3.57
N TYR A 36 5.39 8.35 -4.71
CA TYR A 36 6.62 9.12 -4.80
C TYR A 36 6.32 10.61 -4.85
N GLY A 37 7.23 11.41 -4.29
CA GLY A 37 7.18 12.86 -4.29
C GLY A 37 7.90 13.44 -5.50
N ARG A 38 7.27 14.38 -6.21
CA ARG A 38 7.91 15.19 -7.26
C ARG A 38 7.35 16.60 -7.27
N SER A 39 8.23 17.60 -7.17
CA SER A 39 7.87 19.02 -7.24
C SER A 39 6.75 19.44 -6.27
N GLY A 40 6.71 18.86 -5.07
CA GLY A 40 5.69 19.12 -4.05
C GLY A 40 4.39 18.35 -4.19
N TYR A 41 4.26 17.50 -5.22
CA TYR A 41 3.11 16.62 -5.43
C TYR A 41 3.47 15.16 -5.15
N TRP A 42 2.50 14.39 -4.69
CA TRP A 42 2.63 12.96 -4.45
C TRP A 42 1.79 12.20 -5.46
N SER A 43 2.34 11.12 -6.01
CA SER A 43 1.63 10.32 -7.02
C SER A 43 1.77 8.82 -6.71
N PRO A 44 0.64 8.06 -6.73
CA PRO A 44 0.70 6.61 -6.63
C PRO A 44 1.54 6.01 -7.75
N THR A 45 2.40 5.06 -7.39
CA THR A 45 3.25 4.37 -8.38
C THR A 45 3.18 2.86 -8.28
N CYS A 46 3.13 2.31 -7.07
CA CYS A 46 3.13 0.88 -6.83
C CYS A 46 2.25 0.53 -5.65
N GLY A 47 1.97 -0.76 -5.51
CA GLY A 47 1.40 -1.32 -4.29
C GLY A 47 2.46 -1.72 -3.26
N GLY A 48 1.98 -2.17 -2.11
CA GLY A 48 2.78 -2.85 -1.10
C GLY A 48 1.91 -3.62 -0.13
N THR A 49 2.54 -4.31 0.82
CA THR A 49 1.86 -5.06 1.88
C THR A 49 2.45 -4.69 3.24
N LEU A 50 1.61 -4.27 4.17
CA LEU A 50 1.99 -4.11 5.57
C LEU A 50 2.22 -5.50 6.19
N ILE A 51 3.48 -5.83 6.49
CA ILE A 51 3.87 -7.14 7.05
C ILE A 51 4.17 -7.07 8.55
N ALA A 52 4.46 -5.88 9.07
CA ALA A 52 4.55 -5.57 10.48
C ALA A 52 4.23 -4.07 10.69
N PRO A 53 4.00 -3.59 11.94
CA PRO A 53 3.49 -2.23 12.18
C PRO A 53 4.27 -1.08 11.55
N GLN A 54 5.57 -1.28 11.26
CA GLN A 54 6.45 -0.30 10.63
C GLN A 54 7.21 -0.86 9.42
N TRP A 55 6.73 -1.98 8.85
CA TRP A 55 7.38 -2.65 7.72
C TRP A 55 6.40 -2.91 6.60
N VAL A 56 6.70 -2.34 5.43
CA VAL A 56 5.98 -2.58 4.17
C VAL A 56 6.89 -3.37 3.23
N LEU A 57 6.35 -4.45 2.68
CA LEU A 57 6.98 -5.19 1.59
C LEU A 57 6.46 -4.66 0.25
N THR A 58 7.36 -4.42 -0.70
CA THR A 58 7.05 -4.03 -2.08
C THR A 58 8.08 -4.62 -3.05
N ALA A 59 7.92 -4.40 -4.35
CA ALA A 59 8.88 -4.85 -5.35
C ALA A 59 10.10 -3.92 -5.41
N ALA A 60 11.29 -4.48 -5.62
CA ALA A 60 12.52 -3.70 -5.70
C ALA A 60 12.52 -2.66 -6.84
N HIS A 61 11.95 -2.99 -8.00
CA HIS A 61 11.82 -2.05 -9.12
C HIS A 61 10.89 -0.84 -8.85
N CYS A 62 10.11 -0.86 -7.77
CA CYS A 62 9.23 0.26 -7.40
C CYS A 62 9.96 1.38 -6.67
N ILE A 63 11.15 1.10 -6.12
CA ILE A 63 11.89 2.03 -5.26
C ILE A 63 13.20 2.48 -5.90
N SER A 64 13.52 3.76 -5.71
CA SER A 64 14.73 4.40 -6.21
C SER A 64 15.35 5.26 -5.11
N PRO A 65 16.68 5.22 -4.89
CA PRO A 65 17.34 6.03 -3.87
C PRO A 65 17.29 7.54 -4.15
N PHE A 66 16.87 7.95 -5.36
CA PHE A 66 16.80 9.35 -5.78
C PHE A 66 15.40 9.96 -5.64
N MET A 67 14.44 9.22 -5.10
CA MET A 67 13.05 9.63 -4.97
C MET A 67 12.62 9.57 -3.51
N ASP A 68 11.82 10.56 -3.08
CA ASP A 68 11.15 10.53 -1.79
C ASP A 68 9.89 9.68 -1.89
N TYR A 69 9.64 8.86 -0.88
CA TYR A 69 8.46 7.99 -0.82
C TYR A 69 7.65 8.21 0.44
N ARG A 70 6.33 8.04 0.30
CA ARG A 70 5.41 7.87 1.41
C ARG A 70 4.53 6.65 1.17
N VAL A 71 4.07 6.07 2.28
CA VAL A 71 3.14 4.95 2.32
C VAL A 71 1.78 5.49 2.74
N VAL A 72 0.75 5.12 2.00
CA VAL A 72 -0.65 5.38 2.37
C VAL A 72 -1.37 4.06 2.60
N LEU A 73 -1.89 3.90 3.82
CA LEU A 73 -2.63 2.73 4.30
C LEU A 73 -4.11 3.07 4.41
N GLY A 74 -4.96 2.04 4.36
CA GLY A 74 -6.39 2.16 4.67
C GLY A 74 -7.25 2.85 3.60
N LYS A 75 -6.67 3.26 2.46
CA LYS A 75 -7.42 3.83 1.33
C LYS A 75 -8.07 2.76 0.46
N GLN A 76 -9.24 3.09 -0.09
CA GLN A 76 -9.90 2.40 -1.19
C GLN A 76 -9.86 3.22 -2.49
N ASP A 77 -9.97 4.55 -2.40
CA ASP A 77 -9.97 5.45 -3.57
C ASP A 77 -8.75 6.38 -3.56
N LEU A 78 -7.83 6.17 -4.49
CA LEU A 78 -6.59 6.95 -4.59
C LEU A 78 -6.83 8.45 -4.79
N TRP A 79 -7.94 8.84 -5.42
CA TRP A 79 -8.25 10.22 -5.81
C TRP A 79 -9.03 10.99 -4.74
N LYS A 80 -9.40 10.33 -3.64
CA LYS A 80 -10.06 10.96 -2.51
C LYS A 80 -9.03 11.37 -1.46
N ASP A 81 -8.86 12.68 -1.23
CA ASP A 81 -7.81 13.18 -0.32
C ASP A 81 -8.03 12.75 1.13
N ASP A 82 -9.26 12.88 1.63
CA ASP A 82 -9.64 12.53 3.00
C ASP A 82 -10.57 11.32 3.01
N GLU A 83 -9.98 10.14 3.20
CA GLU A 83 -10.69 8.89 3.39
C GLU A 83 -10.59 8.45 4.87
N PRO A 84 -11.72 8.27 5.58
CA PRO A 84 -11.69 7.83 6.97
C PRO A 84 -10.90 6.54 7.16
N GLY A 85 -10.01 6.53 8.17
CA GLY A 85 -9.15 5.39 8.44
C GLY A 85 -7.89 5.32 7.58
N SER A 86 -7.71 6.24 6.62
CA SER A 86 -6.46 6.34 5.88
C SER A 86 -5.35 6.93 6.75
N VAL A 87 -4.13 6.42 6.56
CA VAL A 87 -2.94 6.87 7.29
C VAL A 87 -1.81 7.07 6.29
N THR A 88 -1.21 8.26 6.31
CA THR A 88 -0.05 8.60 5.47
C THR A 88 1.21 8.69 6.33
N VAL A 89 2.26 7.95 5.95
CA VAL A 89 3.52 7.85 6.70
C VAL A 89 4.69 8.02 5.74
N SER A 90 5.70 8.81 6.11
CA SER A 90 6.95 8.95 5.33
C SER A 90 7.83 7.72 5.49
N VAL A 91 8.57 7.35 4.44
CA VAL A 91 9.50 6.22 4.50
C VAL A 91 10.83 6.66 5.11
N GLU A 92 11.26 5.99 6.19
CA GLU A 92 12.55 6.27 6.83
C GLU A 92 13.72 5.57 6.11
N LYS A 93 13.52 4.31 5.69
CA LYS A 93 14.56 3.48 5.08
C LYS A 93 13.98 2.56 4.03
N MET A 94 14.71 2.41 2.93
CA MET A 94 14.44 1.44 1.87
C MET A 94 15.52 0.37 1.87
N ILE A 95 15.11 -0.90 1.81
CA ILE A 95 16.01 -2.06 1.79
C ILE A 95 15.70 -2.87 0.53
N VAL A 96 16.57 -2.75 -0.48
CA VAL A 96 16.50 -3.55 -1.71
C VAL A 96 17.25 -4.86 -1.48
N HIS A 97 16.71 -5.96 -1.97
CA HIS A 97 17.39 -7.25 -1.91
C HIS A 97 18.71 -7.19 -2.70
N GLU A 98 19.81 -7.65 -2.11
CA GLU A 98 21.18 -7.53 -2.66
C GLU A 98 21.37 -8.18 -4.04
N ASN A 99 20.56 -9.20 -4.37
CA ASN A 99 20.59 -9.91 -5.65
C ASN A 99 19.48 -9.47 -6.64
N PHE A 100 18.88 -8.31 -6.43
CA PHE A 100 17.96 -7.73 -7.42
C PHE A 100 18.76 -7.12 -8.58
N ASP A 101 18.37 -7.45 -9.82
CA ASP A 101 18.95 -6.97 -11.09
C ASP A 101 17.87 -6.22 -11.89
#